data_AF-A0A7K0NWX0-F1
#
_entry.id   AF-A0A7K0NWX0-F1
#
_cell.length_a   1.000
_cell.length_b   1.000
_cell.length_c   1.000
_cell.angle_alpha   90.00
_cell.angle_beta   90.00
_cell.angle_gamma   90.00
#
_symmetry.space_group_name_H-M   'P 1'
#
loop_
_entity.id
_entity.type
_entity.pdbx_description
1 polymer ?
#
loop_
_entity_poly.entity_id
_entity_poly.type
_entity_poly.pdbx_seq_one_letter_code
_entity_poly.pdbx_strand_id
1 'polypeptide(L)'
;MSATETAAALKPVVNGLPANFMTDGPTYAKGATLGFEGMSFYVGGRGAVLGDVDADVVTAAFVYFEPESVRSGWELAGTVMSREQAASEFAECCDQWGRDHLSDGPDYERAAELIGKVVNDASPA
;
A
#
# COMPACT_ATOMS: atom_id res chain seq x y z
N MET A 1 -29.04 -1.31 -8.64
CA MET A 1 -28.06 -0.73 -7.70
C MET A 1 -27.52 0.53 -8.33
N SER A 2 -27.67 1.67 -7.66
CA SER A 2 -27.10 2.95 -8.06
C SER A 2 -25.57 2.96 -7.86
N ALA A 3 -24.89 3.96 -8.41
CA ALA A 3 -23.44 4.14 -8.21
C ALA A 3 -23.08 4.25 -6.73
N THR A 4 -23.88 4.99 -5.95
CA THR A 4 -23.66 5.17 -4.50
C THR A 4 -23.86 3.87 -3.72
N GLU A 5 -24.89 3.10 -4.04
CA GLU A 5 -25.12 1.78 -3.40
C GLU A 5 -23.99 0.79 -3.75
N THR A 6 -23.49 0.84 -4.99
CA THR A 6 -22.34 0.01 -5.44
C THR A 6 -21.08 0.39 -4.67
N ALA A 7 -20.78 1.69 -4.56
CA ALA A 7 -19.62 2.18 -3.81
C ALA A 7 -19.71 1.80 -2.31
N ALA A 8 -20.89 1.94 -1.70
CA ALA A 8 -21.11 1.57 -0.30
C ALA A 8 -20.92 0.06 -0.06
N ALA A 9 -21.41 -0.78 -0.98
CA ALA A 9 -21.27 -2.23 -0.90
C ALA A 9 -19.81 -2.69 -1.09
N LEU A 10 -19.05 -2.02 -1.97
CA LEU A 10 -17.64 -2.37 -2.25
C LEU A 10 -16.66 -1.81 -1.22
N LYS A 11 -17.00 -0.74 -0.51
CA LYS A 11 -16.12 -0.06 0.47
C LYS A 11 -15.41 -1.01 1.45
N PRO A 12 -16.07 -1.99 2.10
CA PRO A 12 -15.38 -2.89 3.03
C PRO A 12 -14.31 -3.74 2.35
N VAL A 13 -14.54 -4.14 1.10
CA VAL A 13 -13.62 -4.97 0.33
C VAL A 13 -12.45 -4.14 -0.20
N VAL A 14 -12.76 -2.97 -0.78
CA VAL A 14 -11.75 -2.05 -1.35
C VAL A 14 -10.82 -1.50 -0.27
N ASN A 15 -11.33 -1.21 0.93
CA ASN A 15 -10.50 -0.70 2.02
C ASN A 15 -9.85 -1.83 2.84
N GLY A 16 -10.56 -2.95 3.01
CA GLY A 16 -10.12 -4.04 3.87
C GLY A 16 -9.00 -4.88 3.24
N LEU A 17 -9.12 -5.23 1.96
CA LEU A 17 -8.13 -6.09 1.31
C LEU A 17 -6.72 -5.50 1.28
N PRO A 18 -6.51 -4.22 0.88
CA PRO A 18 -5.18 -3.63 0.92
C PRO A 18 -4.65 -3.50 2.35
N ALA A 19 -5.51 -3.16 3.33
CA ALA A 19 -5.09 -3.07 4.72
C ALA A 19 -4.56 -4.40 5.26
N ASN A 20 -5.16 -5.52 4.84
CA ASN A 20 -4.78 -6.85 5.33
C ASN A 20 -3.31 -7.16 5.06
N PHE A 21 -2.82 -7.03 3.81
CA PHE A 21 -1.41 -7.34 3.52
C PHE A 21 -0.46 -6.31 4.15
N MET A 22 -0.83 -5.02 4.13
CA MET A 22 0.05 -3.96 4.64
C MET A 22 0.36 -4.12 6.12
N THR A 23 -0.59 -4.67 6.89
CA THR A 23 -0.44 -4.92 8.33
C THR A 23 -0.23 -6.39 8.68
N ASP A 24 0.04 -7.25 7.70
CA ASP A 24 0.22 -8.67 7.92
C ASP A 24 1.56 -9.00 8.59
N GLY A 25 1.57 -10.03 9.44
CA GLY A 25 2.76 -10.48 10.17
C GLY A 25 3.94 -10.81 9.23
N PRO A 26 3.74 -11.64 8.19
CA PRO A 26 4.71 -11.87 7.12
C PRO A 26 5.30 -10.61 6.47
N THR A 27 4.49 -9.57 6.22
CA THR A 27 4.98 -8.30 5.64
C THR A 27 5.96 -7.61 6.59
N TYR A 28 5.65 -7.56 7.90
CA TYR A 28 6.59 -7.03 8.89
C TYR A 28 7.85 -7.88 9.01
N ALA A 29 7.71 -9.21 9.01
CA ALA A 29 8.84 -10.13 9.06
C ALA A 29 9.78 -9.92 7.86
N LYS A 30 9.23 -9.78 6.66
CA LYS A 30 10.00 -9.45 5.45
C LYS A 30 10.73 -8.12 5.61
N GLY A 31 10.06 -7.06 6.06
CA GLY A 31 10.70 -5.77 6.33
C GLY A 31 11.90 -5.89 7.27
N ALA A 32 11.75 -6.63 8.37
CA ALA A 32 12.84 -6.87 9.31
C ALA A 32 14.03 -7.62 8.65
N THR A 33 13.78 -8.61 7.79
CA THR A 33 14.86 -9.34 7.08
C THR A 33 15.63 -8.45 6.10
N LEU A 34 14.98 -7.41 5.58
CA LEU A 34 15.59 -6.42 4.68
C LEU A 34 16.35 -5.32 5.43
N GLY A 35 16.27 -5.28 6.77
CA GLY A 35 16.92 -4.27 7.61
C GLY A 35 16.06 -3.07 7.97
N PHE A 36 14.75 -3.10 7.69
CA PHE A 36 13.83 -2.07 8.17
C PHE A 36 13.49 -2.28 9.65
N GLU A 37 13.28 -1.18 10.36
CA GLU A 37 12.92 -1.17 11.76
C GLU A 37 11.47 -0.73 11.98
N GLY A 38 10.74 -1.44 12.84
CA GLY A 38 9.37 -1.10 13.22
C GLY A 38 8.45 -0.86 12.02
N MET A 39 7.85 0.32 11.97
CA MET A 39 6.91 0.71 10.91
C MET A 39 7.60 1.33 9.67
N SER A 40 8.93 1.42 9.63
CA SER A 40 9.63 2.05 8.50
C SER A 40 9.42 1.29 7.18
N PHE A 41 9.25 -0.04 7.21
CA PHE A 41 8.90 -0.78 6.00
C PHE A 41 7.47 -0.48 5.52
N TYR A 42 6.53 -0.35 6.45
CA TYR A 42 5.17 0.06 6.12
C TYR A 42 5.15 1.46 5.50
N VAL A 43 5.81 2.44 6.12
CA VAL A 43 5.83 3.83 5.64
C VAL A 43 6.62 3.94 4.34
N GLY A 44 7.84 3.40 4.33
CA GLY A 44 8.75 3.42 3.19
C GLY A 44 8.23 2.64 1.99
N GLY A 45 7.78 1.41 2.19
CA GLY A 45 7.25 0.56 1.13
C GLY A 45 5.95 1.09 0.55
N ARG A 46 4.98 1.49 1.40
CA ARG A 46 3.70 2.06 0.96
C ARG A 46 3.88 3.43 0.29
N GLY A 47 4.76 4.28 0.82
CA GLY A 47 5.00 5.62 0.31
C GLY A 47 5.89 5.68 -0.92
N ALA A 48 6.72 4.66 -1.15
CA ALA A 48 7.76 4.69 -2.18
C ALA A 48 7.25 4.81 -3.62
N VAL A 49 6.00 4.45 -3.89
CA VAL A 49 5.35 4.65 -5.20
C VAL A 49 5.24 6.12 -5.60
N LEU A 50 5.37 7.05 -4.65
CA LEU A 50 5.43 8.50 -4.89
C LEU A 50 6.79 8.96 -5.43
N GLY A 51 7.79 8.07 -5.45
CA GLY A 51 9.16 8.38 -5.86
C GLY A 51 10.00 8.98 -4.73
N ASP A 52 11.16 9.55 -5.10
CA ASP A 52 12.06 10.20 -4.15
C ASP A 52 11.61 11.64 -3.88
N VAL A 53 10.65 11.77 -2.97
CA VAL A 53 9.99 13.02 -2.57
C VAL A 53 10.31 13.38 -1.13
N ASP A 54 10.04 14.64 -0.76
CA ASP A 54 10.09 15.06 0.65
C ASP A 54 9.05 14.33 1.50
N ALA A 55 9.37 14.11 2.77
CA ALA A 55 8.48 13.44 3.72
C ALA A 55 7.12 14.14 3.91
N ASP A 56 7.04 15.46 3.66
CA ASP A 56 5.79 16.22 3.70
C ASP A 56 4.81 15.76 2.61
N VAL A 57 5.31 15.35 1.44
CA VAL A 57 4.47 14.79 0.36
C VAL A 57 3.87 13.46 0.80
N VAL A 58 4.68 12.60 1.42
CA VAL A 58 4.23 11.31 1.95
C VAL A 58 3.23 11.50 3.09
N THR A 59 3.50 12.45 3.99
CA THR A 59 2.61 12.83 5.09
C THR A 59 1.25 13.30 4.57
N ALA A 60 1.24 14.19 3.58
CA ALA A 60 0.02 14.67 2.94
C ALA A 60 -0.79 13.52 2.31
N ALA A 61 -0.11 12.54 1.69
CA ALA A 61 -0.75 11.36 1.12
C ALA A 61 -1.30 10.39 2.18
N PHE A 62 -0.75 10.39 3.40
CA PHE A 62 -1.14 9.45 4.46
C PHE A 62 -2.31 9.96 5.33
N VAL A 63 -2.70 11.23 5.22
CA VAL A 63 -3.91 11.94 5.73
C VAL A 63 -4.25 11.78 7.23
N TYR A 64 -4.29 10.57 7.78
CA TYR A 64 -4.75 10.25 9.14
C TYR A 64 -3.63 9.87 10.11
N PHE A 65 -2.36 9.99 9.71
CA PHE A 65 -1.21 9.69 10.55
C PHE A 65 -0.61 10.94 11.17
N GLU A 66 0.00 10.78 12.34
CA GLU A 66 0.77 11.86 12.98
C GLU A 66 2.00 12.19 12.09
N PRO A 67 2.19 13.46 11.68
CA PRO A 67 3.21 13.85 10.71
C PRO A 67 4.63 13.41 11.05
N GLU A 68 5.07 13.58 12.31
CA GLU A 68 6.44 13.30 12.70
C GLU A 68 6.76 11.80 12.64
N SER A 69 5.76 10.97 12.93
CA SER A 69 5.84 9.51 12.83
C SER A 69 6.00 9.06 11.38
N VAL A 70 5.29 9.69 10.44
CA VAL A 70 5.45 9.42 8.99
C VAL A 70 6.81 9.88 8.52
N ARG A 71 7.23 11.10 8.89
CA ARG A 71 8.55 11.64 8.55
C ARG A 71 9.69 10.73 9.03
N SER A 72 9.68 10.39 10.31
CA SER A 72 10.67 9.50 10.92
C SER A 72 10.73 8.15 10.20
N GLY A 73 9.56 7.55 9.92
CA GLY A 73 9.48 6.28 9.19
C GLY A 73 10.00 6.37 7.75
N TRP A 74 9.69 7.46 7.03
CA TRP A 74 10.11 7.70 5.65
C TRP A 74 11.62 7.92 5.52
N GLU A 75 12.18 8.74 6.40
CA GLU A 75 13.61 9.04 6.45
C GLU A 75 14.40 7.79 6.83
N LEU A 76 13.97 7.06 7.86
CA LEU A 76 14.58 5.80 8.28
C LEU A 76 14.56 4.76 7.15
N ALA A 77 13.43 4.57 6.48
CA ALA A 77 13.32 3.67 5.34
C ALA A 77 14.31 3.99 4.22
N GLY A 78 14.59 5.28 3.99
CA GLY A 78 15.54 5.74 2.97
C GLY A 78 17.00 5.36 3.25
N THR A 79 17.32 4.98 4.49
CA THR A 79 18.65 4.50 4.86
C THR A 79 18.89 3.03 4.52
N VAL A 80 17.82 2.26 4.28
CA VAL A 80 17.88 0.81 4.03
C VAL A 80 18.13 0.51 2.55
N MET A 81 17.34 1.13 1.67
CA MET A 81 17.42 0.94 0.22
C MET A 81 16.76 2.09 -0.54
N SER A 82 16.90 2.10 -1.87
CA SER A 82 16.24 3.09 -2.72
C SER A 82 14.71 2.97 -2.65
N ARG A 83 14.01 4.06 -2.98
CA ARG A 83 12.53 4.08 -3.01
C ARG A 83 11.98 3.04 -3.99
N GLU A 84 12.56 2.94 -5.19
CA GLU A 84 12.14 1.96 -6.19
C GLU A 84 12.26 0.51 -5.67
N GLN A 85 13.35 0.18 -4.98
CA GLN A 85 13.52 -1.13 -4.36
C GLN A 85 12.49 -1.36 -3.25
N ALA A 86 12.28 -0.38 -2.37
CA ALA A 86 11.30 -0.49 -1.29
C ALA A 86 9.87 -0.68 -1.82
N ALA A 87 9.49 0.04 -2.89
CA ALA A 87 8.20 -0.13 -3.56
C ALA A 87 8.05 -1.54 -4.13
N SER A 88 9.09 -2.07 -4.78
CA SER A 88 9.09 -3.40 -5.37
C SER A 88 8.97 -4.50 -4.31
N GLU A 89 9.75 -4.42 -3.23
CA GLU A 89 9.68 -5.38 -2.13
C GLU A 89 8.33 -5.34 -1.40
N PHE A 90 7.72 -4.17 -1.26
CA PHE A 90 6.40 -4.03 -0.64
C PHE A 90 5.27 -4.54 -1.55
N ALA A 91 5.40 -4.34 -2.87
CA ALA A 91 4.49 -4.92 -3.86
C ALA A 91 4.57 -6.45 -3.88
N GLU A 92 5.76 -7.03 -3.77
CA GLU A 92 5.93 -8.49 -3.67
C GLU A 92 5.24 -9.07 -2.43
N CYS A 93 5.25 -8.35 -1.29
CA CYS A 93 4.45 -8.74 -0.13
C CYS A 93 2.95 -8.77 -0.42
N CYS A 94 2.45 -7.80 -1.21
CA CYS A 94 1.06 -7.78 -1.65
C CYS A 94 0.74 -8.99 -2.53
N ASP A 95 1.61 -9.28 -3.50
CA ASP A 95 1.45 -10.40 -4.42
C ASP A 95 1.48 -11.74 -3.66
N GLN A 96 2.40 -11.90 -2.72
CA GLN A 96 2.49 -13.09 -1.88
C GLN A 96 1.25 -13.26 -1.00
N TRP A 97 0.81 -12.18 -0.35
CA TRP A 97 -0.43 -12.22 0.44
C TRP A 97 -1.63 -12.61 -0.43
N GLY A 98 -1.71 -12.09 -1.66
CA GLY A 98 -2.72 -12.46 -2.64
C GLY A 98 -2.71 -13.95 -2.95
N ARG A 99 -1.53 -14.52 -3.24
CA ARG A 99 -1.36 -15.97 -3.49
C ARG A 99 -1.80 -16.83 -2.31
N ASP A 100 -1.57 -16.38 -1.10
CA ASP A 100 -1.85 -17.15 0.12
C ASP A 100 -3.32 -17.06 0.57
N HIS A 101 -4.03 -15.98 0.24
CA HIS A 101 -5.35 -15.69 0.81
C HIS A 101 -6.50 -15.60 -0.19
N LEU A 102 -6.22 -15.36 -1.47
CA LEU A 102 -7.25 -15.25 -2.50
C LEU A 102 -7.57 -16.64 -3.08
N SER A 103 -8.86 -16.95 -3.19
CA SER A 103 -9.33 -18.22 -3.73
C SER A 103 -9.24 -18.27 -5.24
N ASP A 104 -9.02 -19.45 -5.80
CA ASP A 104 -9.23 -19.70 -7.23
C ASP A 104 -10.70 -19.45 -7.63
N GLY A 105 -10.93 -18.86 -8.82
CA GLY A 105 -12.27 -18.73 -9.41
C GLY A 105 -12.66 -17.34 -9.89
N PRO A 106 -12.43 -16.25 -9.12
CA PRO A 106 -12.65 -14.89 -9.60
C PRO A 106 -11.71 -14.52 -10.74
N ASP A 107 -12.18 -13.68 -11.67
CA ASP A 107 -11.36 -13.10 -12.72
C ASP A 107 -10.62 -11.87 -12.18
N TYR A 108 -9.47 -12.12 -11.55
CA TYR A 108 -8.63 -11.08 -10.96
C TYR A 108 -8.01 -10.14 -12.00
N GLU A 109 -7.78 -10.62 -13.23
CA GLU A 109 -7.27 -9.79 -14.33
C GLU A 109 -8.32 -8.75 -14.73
N ARG A 110 -9.57 -9.18 -14.90
CA ARG A 110 -10.69 -8.26 -15.17
C ARG A 110 -10.93 -7.31 -14.00
N ALA A 111 -10.80 -7.79 -12.76
CA ALA A 111 -10.93 -6.93 -11.58
C ALA A 111 -9.84 -5.85 -11.57
N ALA A 112 -8.58 -6.20 -11.83
CA ALA A 112 -7.48 -5.25 -11.90
C ALA A 112 -7.67 -4.19 -13.01
N GLU A 113 -8.14 -4.60 -14.20
CA GLU A 113 -8.46 -3.67 -15.29
C GLU A 113 -9.55 -2.66 -14.88
N LEU A 114 -10.62 -3.14 -14.24
CA LEU A 114 -11.73 -2.29 -13.78
C LEU A 114 -11.30 -1.33 -12.68
N ILE A 115 -10.52 -1.81 -11.70
CA ILE A 115 -9.96 -0.97 -10.64
C ILE A 115 -9.03 0.08 -11.24
N GLY A 116 -8.17 -0.29 -12.18
CA GLY A 116 -7.27 0.63 -12.88
C GLY A 116 -8.03 1.77 -13.58
N LYS A 117 -9.17 1.49 -14.22
CA LYS A 117 -10.03 2.54 -14.79
C LYS A 117 -10.54 3.51 -13.75
N VAL A 118 -11.01 3.01 -12.60
CA VAL A 118 -11.48 3.86 -11.50
C VAL A 118 -10.36 4.74 -10.95
N VAL A 119 -9.16 4.18 -10.78
CA VAL A 119 -7.98 4.92 -10.29
C VAL A 119 -7.55 6.01 -11.28
N ASN A 120 -7.50 5.69 -12.57
CA ASN A 120 -7.07 6.64 -13.61
C ASN A 120 -8.08 7.78 -13.84
N ASP A 121 -9.37 7.52 -13.63
CA ASP A 121 -10.44 8.52 -13.78
C ASP A 121 -10.75 9.25 -12.46
N ALA A 122 -10.07 8.90 -11.36
CA ALA A 122 -10.25 9.59 -10.09
C ALA A 122 -9.79 11.06 -10.20
N SER A 123 -10.63 11.99 -9.77
CA SER A 123 -10.22 13.39 -9.63
C SER A 123 -9.06 13.47 -8.63
N PRO A 124 -8.06 14.35 -8.87
CA PRO A 124 -7.11 14.72 -7.81
C PRO A 124 -7.89 15.15 -6.56
N ALA A 125 -7.35 14.76 -5.40
CA ALA A 125 -7.83 15.21 -4.09
C ALA A 125 -7.52 16.69 -3.86
#